data_AF-A0A835UH06-F1
#
_entry.id   AF-A0A835UH06-F1
#
_cell.length_a   1.000
_cell.length_b   1.000
_cell.length_c   1.000
_cell.angle_alpha   90.00
_cell.angle_beta   90.00
_cell.angle_gamma   90.00
#
_symmetry.space_group_name_H-M   'P 1'
#
loop_
_entity.id
_entity.type
_entity.pdbx_description
1 polymer ?
#
loop_
_entity_poly.entity_id
_entity_poly.type
_entity_poly.pdbx_seq_one_letter_code
_entity_poly.pdbx_strand_id
1 'polypeptide(L)'
;MNRMTPVDARIGAVKENTLVSFNLAGEFPVDFVEFDVQVTRDGCPIIFHDNFILTQEDGEIIERRTTELSLEEFLSYGQQRTPRKLGKPLLRKTKEGTIYNWNVDVDDTFCTLQEAFQNVNSHLGFNVELKFDDGMIYTDEELTRVLNVILQVVSKYADGRPVIFSSFQPDAAQLMRKLQSSYPVFFLTNGGSEIYKDVRRNSLDEAIKLCLAGGLNGIVSEVKAIFKNPSMIHQIKESNLGLLTYGQLNNVPEAVYMQHLMGVKGVIVDLVQEITEVVREFISLDQEEGGKMRREEEPDGEEVKTKTAERPRFTRREIAFLLKLIPELVQH
;
A
#
# COMPACT_ATOMS: atom_id res chain seq x y z
N MET A 1 -0.98 -12.95 2.34
CA MET A 1 -0.17 -12.89 1.10
C MET A 1 -0.12 -14.28 0.44
N ASN A 2 -0.37 -14.41 -0.87
CA ASN A 2 -0.27 -15.69 -1.59
C ASN A 2 1.21 -16.05 -1.78
N ARG A 3 1.64 -17.29 -1.53
CA ARG A 3 2.80 -17.82 -2.25
C ARG A 3 2.34 -18.14 -3.66
N MET A 4 2.36 -17.12 -4.52
CA MET A 4 2.40 -17.33 -5.97
C MET A 4 3.82 -17.80 -6.33
N THR A 5 3.91 -18.61 -7.38
CA THR A 5 5.10 -19.11 -8.09
C THR A 5 6.33 -18.19 -8.07
N PRO A 6 7.54 -18.77 -8.16
CA PRO A 6 8.66 -18.45 -7.27
C PRO A 6 8.69 -16.97 -6.97
N VAL A 7 8.25 -16.62 -5.75
CA VAL A 7 8.40 -15.27 -5.21
C VAL A 7 9.81 -14.83 -5.53
N ASP A 8 9.89 -13.79 -6.34
CA ASP A 8 11.13 -13.11 -6.67
C ASP A 8 11.97 -13.02 -5.40
N ALA A 9 13.17 -13.63 -5.39
CA ALA A 9 13.98 -13.76 -4.18
C ALA A 9 14.29 -12.40 -3.52
N ARG A 10 14.09 -11.31 -4.25
CA ARG A 10 14.19 -9.92 -3.78
C ARG A 10 13.05 -9.53 -2.85
N ILE A 11 11.84 -10.07 -3.06
CA ILE A 11 10.68 -9.88 -2.18
C ILE A 11 10.94 -10.66 -0.88
N GLY A 12 11.20 -9.91 0.19
CA GLY A 12 11.56 -10.48 1.49
C GLY A 12 13.07 -10.60 1.75
N ALA A 13 13.93 -9.97 0.95
CA ALA A 13 15.36 -9.87 1.24
C ALA A 13 15.64 -9.03 2.50
N VAL A 14 14.85 -7.98 2.73
CA VAL A 14 14.88 -7.14 3.93
C VAL A 14 13.62 -7.39 4.76
N LYS A 15 13.74 -7.39 6.09
CA LYS A 15 12.57 -7.51 6.98
C LYS A 15 11.62 -6.34 6.76
N GLU A 16 10.43 -6.60 6.25
CA GLU A 16 9.36 -5.60 6.12
C GLU A 16 9.02 -4.95 7.46
N ASN A 17 8.44 -3.74 7.43
CA ASN A 17 7.95 -3.05 8.63
C ASN A 17 9.05 -2.76 9.68
N THR A 18 10.27 -2.48 9.22
CA THR A 18 11.42 -2.13 10.06
C THR A 18 12.05 -0.80 9.68
N LEU A 19 12.75 -0.16 10.62
CA LEU A 19 13.45 1.10 10.38
C LEU A 19 14.49 0.97 9.27
N VAL A 20 15.18 -0.18 9.21
CA VAL A 20 16.11 -0.49 8.12
C VAL A 20 15.38 -0.52 6.77
N SER A 21 14.26 -1.25 6.67
CA SER A 21 13.52 -1.34 5.40
C SER A 21 13.02 0.02 4.89
N PHE A 22 12.52 0.88 5.79
CA PHE A 22 12.02 2.20 5.41
C PHE A 22 13.14 3.13 4.93
N ASN A 23 14.28 3.13 5.61
CA ASN A 23 15.42 3.97 5.23
C ASN A 23 16.08 3.49 3.93
N LEU A 24 16.16 2.17 3.70
CA LEU A 24 16.63 1.61 2.42
C LEU A 24 15.69 1.99 1.27
N ALA A 25 14.37 1.94 1.47
CA ALA A 25 13.42 2.44 0.47
C ALA A 25 13.64 3.93 0.15
N GLY A 26 14.00 4.73 1.16
CA GLY A 26 14.31 6.16 1.02
C GLY A 26 15.61 6.50 0.29
N GLU A 27 16.44 5.52 -0.06
CA GLU A 27 17.58 5.73 -0.96
C GLU A 27 17.13 5.91 -2.42
N PHE A 28 15.88 5.55 -2.71
CA PHE A 28 15.22 5.67 -4.01
C PHE A 28 14.22 6.85 -4.00
N PRO A 29 13.80 7.37 -5.17
CA PRO A 29 12.87 8.49 -5.28
C PRO A 29 11.42 8.12 -4.97
N VAL A 30 11.16 7.74 -3.73
CA VAL A 30 9.81 7.52 -3.23
C VAL A 30 9.38 8.69 -2.35
N ASP A 31 8.12 9.09 -2.50
CA ASP A 31 7.55 10.18 -1.70
C ASP A 31 7.12 9.70 -0.31
N PHE A 32 6.72 8.42 -0.20
CA PHE A 32 6.16 7.82 1.02
C PHE A 32 6.72 6.42 1.25
N VAL A 33 6.77 6.01 2.53
CA VAL A 33 6.77 4.60 2.94
C VAL A 33 5.42 4.23 3.52
N GLU A 34 4.94 3.04 3.19
CA GLU A 34 3.67 2.49 3.68
C GLU A 34 3.95 1.42 4.74
N PHE A 35 3.11 1.38 5.78
CA PHE A 35 3.19 0.37 6.82
C PHE A 35 1.91 0.27 7.66
N ASP A 36 1.72 -0.89 8.26
CA ASP A 36 0.59 -1.22 9.12
C ASP A 36 0.83 -0.86 10.59
N VAL A 37 -0.13 -0.17 11.19
CA VAL A 37 -0.12 0.14 12.62
C VAL A 37 -1.23 -0.61 13.34
N GLN A 38 -0.82 -1.36 14.36
CA GLN A 38 -1.69 -1.97 15.36
C GLN A 38 -1.37 -1.39 16.75
N VAL A 39 -2.29 -1.53 17.70
CA VAL A 39 -2.07 -1.07 19.09
C VAL A 39 -2.06 -2.27 20.03
N THR A 40 -0.99 -2.39 20.80
CA THR A 40 -0.81 -3.43 21.83
C THR A 40 -1.81 -3.26 22.98
N ARG A 41 -1.96 -4.31 23.81
CA ARG A 41 -2.89 -4.32 24.95
C ARG A 41 -2.60 -3.20 25.96
N ASP A 42 -1.34 -2.84 26.13
CA ASP A 42 -0.87 -1.75 26.98
C ASP A 42 -0.84 -0.37 26.28
N GLY A 43 -1.45 -0.26 25.09
CA GLY A 43 -1.71 1.02 24.45
C GLY A 43 -0.53 1.61 23.69
N CYS A 44 0.35 0.78 23.12
CA CYS A 44 1.48 1.23 22.32
C CYS A 44 1.23 0.96 20.82
N PRO A 45 1.26 1.99 19.95
CA PRO A 45 1.22 1.78 18.50
C PRO A 45 2.52 1.13 18.01
N ILE A 46 2.39 -0.06 17.43
CA ILE A 46 3.48 -0.85 16.85
C ILE A 46 3.30 -0.98 15.36
N ILE A 47 4.41 -1.15 14.65
CA ILE A 47 4.39 -1.37 13.20
C ILE A 47 4.47 -2.87 12.93
N PHE A 48 3.37 -3.45 12.45
CA PHE A 48 3.26 -4.88 12.14
C PHE A 48 1.99 -5.20 11.34
N HIS A 49 2.14 -5.96 10.25
CA HIS A 49 1.04 -6.29 9.33
C HIS A 49 0.10 -7.38 9.87
N ASP A 50 0.65 -8.51 10.32
CA ASP A 50 -0.16 -9.71 10.58
C ASP A 50 -0.98 -9.59 11.88
N ASN A 51 -2.22 -10.09 11.86
CA ASN A 51 -3.11 -10.08 13.03
C ASN A 51 -2.60 -11.02 14.14
N PHE A 52 -1.74 -11.98 13.78
CA PHE A 52 -1.14 -12.96 14.68
C PHE A 52 0.37 -13.01 14.47
N ILE A 53 1.11 -13.11 15.57
CA ILE A 53 2.53 -13.41 15.59
C ILE A 53 2.73 -14.88 15.93
N LEU A 54 3.58 -15.56 15.17
CA LEU A 54 3.87 -16.98 15.35
C LEU A 54 5.32 -17.16 15.80
N THR A 55 5.52 -18.04 16.78
CA THR A 55 6.83 -18.47 17.27
C THR A 55 6.83 -19.97 17.53
N GLN A 56 8.03 -20.52 17.71
CA GLN A 56 8.22 -21.85 18.27
C GLN A 56 8.87 -21.74 19.65
N GLU A 57 8.26 -22.36 20.66
CA GLU A 57 8.82 -22.46 22.01
C GLU A 57 8.69 -23.92 22.47
N ASP A 58 9.79 -24.50 22.97
CA ASP A 58 9.85 -25.89 23.44
C ASP A 58 9.31 -26.94 22.46
N GLY A 59 9.47 -26.68 21.15
CA GLY A 59 9.02 -27.56 20.08
C GLY A 59 7.58 -27.30 19.62
N GLU A 60 6.79 -26.53 20.39
CA GLU A 60 5.40 -26.20 20.10
C GLU A 60 5.28 -24.88 19.33
N ILE A 61 4.33 -24.85 18.40
CA ILE A 61 4.01 -23.63 17.66
C ILE A 61 3.02 -22.82 18.47
N ILE A 62 3.42 -21.61 18.83
CA ILE A 62 2.59 -20.66 19.57
C ILE A 62 2.16 -19.55 18.62
N GLU A 63 0.85 -19.35 18.54
CA GLU A 63 0.21 -18.26 17.79
C GLU A 63 -0.46 -17.33 18.80
N ARG A 64 -0.12 -16.04 18.76
CA ARG A 64 -0.75 -15.02 19.62
C ARG A 64 -1.25 -13.87 18.78
N ARG A 65 -2.42 -13.35 19.12
CA ARG A 65 -2.95 -12.15 18.49
C ARG A 65 -2.06 -10.96 18.83
N THR A 66 -1.64 -10.22 17.80
CA THR A 66 -0.69 -9.09 17.93
C THR A 66 -1.19 -8.05 18.93
N THR A 67 -2.48 -7.70 18.89
CA THR A 67 -3.10 -6.70 19.77
C THR A 67 -3.27 -7.15 21.24
N GLU A 68 -3.09 -8.44 21.55
CA GLU A 68 -3.16 -8.96 22.92
C GLU A 68 -1.81 -8.95 23.66
N LEU A 69 -0.72 -8.70 22.94
CA LEU A 69 0.62 -8.56 23.49
C LEU A 69 0.76 -7.22 24.21
N SER A 70 1.62 -7.15 25.23
CA SER A 70 2.24 -5.89 25.65
C SER A 70 3.33 -5.47 24.65
N LEU A 71 3.79 -4.21 24.72
CA LEU A 71 4.92 -3.76 23.91
C LEU A 71 6.17 -4.59 24.19
N GLU A 72 6.45 -4.90 25.46
CA GLU A 72 7.60 -5.72 25.85
C GLU A 72 7.52 -7.13 25.26
N GLU A 73 6.33 -7.75 25.30
CA GLU A 73 6.12 -9.06 24.70
C GLU A 73 6.35 -9.01 23.18
N PHE A 74 5.79 -8.02 22.48
CA PHE A 74 5.97 -7.86 21.04
C PHE A 74 7.45 -7.66 20.64
N LEU A 75 8.17 -6.81 21.35
CA LEU A 75 9.60 -6.56 21.08
C LEU A 75 10.52 -7.73 21.46
N SER A 76 10.01 -8.75 22.16
CA SER A 76 10.77 -9.97 22.46
C SER A 76 10.91 -10.92 21.28
N TYR A 77 10.16 -10.70 20.19
CA TYR A 77 10.20 -11.52 18.98
C TYR A 77 11.27 -11.03 18.00
N GLY A 78 11.86 -11.97 17.25
CA GLY A 78 12.83 -11.69 16.19
C GLY A 78 14.15 -11.13 16.71
N GLN A 79 14.85 -10.40 15.84
CA GLN A 79 16.12 -9.76 16.15
C GLN A 79 16.01 -8.83 17.38
N GLN A 80 17.00 -8.87 18.26
CA GLN A 80 17.00 -8.09 19.51
C GLN A 80 18.00 -6.93 19.47
N ARG A 81 17.63 -5.82 20.12
CA ARG A 81 18.46 -4.61 20.21
C ARG A 81 19.71 -4.80 21.07
N THR A 82 19.59 -5.61 22.12
CA THR A 82 20.71 -5.89 23.02
C THR A 82 21.56 -7.00 22.42
N PRO A 83 22.86 -6.77 22.18
CA PRO A 83 23.76 -7.82 21.71
C PRO A 83 23.70 -9.03 22.65
N ARG A 84 23.61 -10.24 22.08
CA ARG A 84 23.52 -11.54 22.79
C ARG A 84 22.18 -11.89 23.44
N LYS A 85 21.18 -11.00 23.45
CA LYS A 85 19.81 -11.40 23.81
C LYS A 85 19.21 -12.16 22.63
N LEU A 86 18.78 -13.40 22.85
CA LEU A 86 18.04 -14.17 21.85
C LEU A 86 16.56 -13.79 21.94
N GLY A 87 15.98 -13.38 20.82
CA GLY A 87 14.55 -13.16 20.70
C GLY A 87 13.83 -14.46 20.36
N LYS A 88 12.50 -14.42 20.47
CA LYS A 88 11.64 -15.54 20.08
C LYS A 88 11.73 -15.74 18.56
N PRO A 89 11.96 -16.96 18.07
CA PRO A 89 12.06 -17.21 16.64
C PRO A 89 10.75 -16.87 15.94
N LEU A 90 10.82 -16.20 14.80
CA LEU A 90 9.63 -15.81 14.04
C LEU A 90 9.26 -16.88 13.02
N LEU A 91 7.98 -17.20 12.96
CA LEU A 91 7.41 -18.10 11.97
C LEU A 91 6.40 -17.35 11.10
N ARG A 92 6.18 -17.86 9.88
CA ARG A 92 5.08 -17.46 9.00
C ARG A 92 4.26 -18.67 8.59
N LYS A 93 2.98 -18.43 8.34
CA LYS A 93 2.01 -19.44 7.87
C LYS A 93 1.50 -19.05 6.49
N THR A 94 1.61 -19.95 5.52
CA THR A 94 1.02 -19.74 4.19
C THR A 94 -0.51 -19.89 4.24
N LYS A 95 -1.21 -19.50 3.17
CA LYS A 95 -2.66 -19.69 3.07
C LYS A 95 -3.05 -21.17 3.11
N GLU A 96 -2.18 -22.04 2.61
CA GLU A 96 -2.32 -23.49 2.64
C GLU A 96 -1.98 -24.08 4.02
N GLY A 97 -1.61 -23.24 4.99
CA GLY A 97 -1.32 -23.63 6.37
C GLY A 97 0.12 -24.11 6.60
N THR A 98 1.01 -24.01 5.61
CA THR A 98 2.41 -24.42 5.77
C THR A 98 3.14 -23.41 6.64
N ILE A 99 3.82 -23.89 7.68
CA ILE A 99 4.57 -23.05 8.62
C ILE A 99 6.07 -23.13 8.29
N TYR A 100 6.75 -21.98 8.30
CA TYR A 100 8.18 -21.89 8.01
C TYR A 100 8.83 -20.77 8.82
N ASN A 101 10.16 -20.87 9.01
CA ASN A 101 10.94 -19.82 9.66
C ASN A 101 10.93 -18.55 8.82
N TRP A 102 10.61 -17.42 9.45
CA TRP A 102 10.60 -16.12 8.79
C TRP A 102 11.99 -15.46 8.88
N ASN A 103 12.91 -16.01 8.11
CA ASN A 103 14.27 -15.47 7.96
C ASN A 103 14.36 -14.59 6.71
N VAL A 104 15.21 -13.57 6.77
CA VAL A 104 15.51 -12.63 5.68
C VAL A 104 17.02 -12.37 5.65
N ASP A 105 17.54 -11.79 4.57
CA ASP A 105 18.98 -11.52 4.43
C ASP A 105 19.42 -10.34 5.30
N VAL A 106 18.61 -9.28 5.33
CA VAL A 106 18.81 -8.10 6.17
C VAL A 106 17.67 -8.01 7.18
N ASP A 107 17.96 -8.41 8.41
CA ASP A 107 17.00 -8.41 9.52
C ASP A 107 17.17 -7.17 10.42
N ASP A 108 16.10 -6.80 11.12
CA ASP A 108 16.08 -5.66 12.05
C ASP A 108 15.04 -5.91 13.15
N THR A 109 15.13 -5.14 14.23
CA THR A 109 14.19 -5.23 15.35
C THR A 109 12.84 -4.62 14.98
N PHE A 110 11.76 -5.18 15.50
CA PHE A 110 10.46 -4.51 15.39
C PHE A 110 10.47 -3.13 16.07
N CYS A 111 9.63 -2.24 15.56
CA CYS A 111 9.59 -0.85 15.99
C CYS A 111 8.18 -0.37 16.31
N THR A 112 8.14 0.68 17.12
CA THR A 112 6.92 1.43 17.40
C THR A 112 6.69 2.51 16.34
N LEU A 113 5.45 3.00 16.24
CA LEU A 113 5.15 4.17 15.39
C LEU A 113 5.97 5.40 15.80
N GLN A 114 6.18 5.58 17.11
CA GLN A 114 7.02 6.67 17.62
C GLN A 114 8.46 6.55 17.07
N GLU A 115 9.05 5.36 17.13
CA GLU A 115 10.41 5.14 16.65
C GLU A 115 10.54 5.37 15.16
N ALA A 116 9.52 5.02 14.37
CA ALA A 116 9.50 5.32 12.95
C ALA A 116 9.54 6.83 12.69
N PHE A 117 8.67 7.62 13.35
CA PHE A 117 8.71 9.08 13.21
C PHE A 117 10.06 9.69 13.57
N GLN A 118 10.73 9.15 14.59
CA GLN A 118 12.01 9.64 15.10
C GLN A 118 13.22 9.23 14.25
N ASN A 119 13.19 8.07 13.59
CA ASN A 119 14.39 7.45 13.00
C ASN A 119 14.31 7.14 11.50
N VAL A 120 13.13 7.23 10.88
CA VAL A 120 13.04 7.18 9.41
C VAL A 120 13.42 8.55 8.85
N ASN A 121 14.13 8.58 7.73
CA ASN A 121 14.51 9.79 7.02
C ASN A 121 13.32 10.77 6.92
N SER A 122 13.54 12.03 7.32
CA SER A 122 12.50 13.06 7.42
C SER A 122 11.96 13.53 6.07
N HIS A 123 12.65 13.24 4.96
CA HIS A 123 12.14 13.53 3.62
C HIS A 123 10.95 12.64 3.24
N LEU A 124 10.87 11.42 3.80
CA LEU A 124 9.81 10.47 3.49
C LEU A 124 8.51 10.81 4.23
N GLY A 125 7.42 10.91 3.48
CA GLY A 125 6.07 10.87 4.05
C GLY A 125 5.70 9.47 4.55
N PHE A 126 4.69 9.38 5.41
CA PHE A 126 4.15 8.10 5.90
C PHE A 126 2.74 7.85 5.37
N ASN A 127 2.52 6.68 4.78
CA ASN A 127 1.19 6.12 4.58
C ASN A 127 0.93 5.09 5.69
N VAL A 128 0.12 5.47 6.67
CA VAL A 128 -0.16 4.69 7.87
C VAL A 128 -1.46 3.92 7.66
N GLU A 129 -1.35 2.61 7.40
CA GLU A 129 -2.52 1.73 7.43
C GLU A 129 -2.96 1.48 8.87
N LEU A 130 -4.21 1.82 9.18
CA LEU A 130 -4.87 1.52 10.45
C LEU A 130 -5.41 0.10 10.39
N LYS A 131 -4.67 -0.83 10.99
CA LYS A 131 -4.89 -2.26 10.84
C LYS A 131 -5.82 -2.80 11.93
N PHE A 132 -6.92 -3.42 11.50
CA PHE A 132 -7.89 -4.09 12.37
C PHE A 132 -8.15 -5.52 11.87
N ASP A 133 -8.45 -6.45 12.78
CA ASP A 133 -8.71 -7.84 12.43
C ASP A 133 -10.16 -8.02 11.94
N ASP A 134 -10.31 -8.43 10.68
CA ASP A 134 -11.61 -8.77 10.07
C ASP A 134 -12.36 -9.90 10.80
N GLY A 135 -11.65 -10.72 11.58
CA GLY A 135 -12.24 -11.75 12.44
C GLY A 135 -12.92 -11.21 13.71
N MET A 136 -12.74 -9.92 14.02
CA MET A 136 -13.24 -9.28 15.23
C MET A 136 -14.34 -8.27 14.90
N ILE A 137 -15.24 -8.07 15.86
CA ILE A 137 -16.23 -6.98 15.82
C ILE A 137 -15.72 -5.89 16.77
N TYR A 138 -15.65 -4.66 16.26
CA TYR A 138 -15.21 -3.52 17.03
C TYR A 138 -16.39 -2.57 17.24
N THR A 139 -16.52 -2.08 18.47
CA THR A 139 -17.41 -0.96 18.79
C THR A 139 -16.76 0.37 18.42
N ASP A 140 -17.58 1.41 18.22
CA ASP A 140 -17.10 2.78 18.01
C ASP A 140 -16.16 3.25 19.13
N GLU A 141 -16.41 2.85 20.38
CA GLU A 141 -15.57 3.20 21.53
C GLU A 141 -14.19 2.55 21.43
N GLU A 142 -14.12 1.26 21.07
CA GLU A 142 -12.86 0.54 20.90
C GLU A 142 -12.03 1.10 19.74
N LEU A 143 -12.66 1.35 18.59
CA LEU A 143 -12.02 2.00 17.45
C LEU A 143 -11.50 3.38 17.86
N THR A 144 -12.36 4.22 18.46
CA THR A 144 -11.99 5.58 18.89
C THR A 144 -10.83 5.56 19.88
N ARG A 145 -10.78 4.61 20.81
CA ARG A 145 -9.67 4.47 21.75
C ARG A 145 -8.36 4.18 21.02
N VAL A 146 -8.35 3.21 20.12
CA VAL A 146 -7.16 2.83 19.32
C VAL A 146 -6.69 4.01 18.46
N LEU A 147 -7.61 4.65 17.73
CA LEU A 147 -7.30 5.78 16.85
C LEU A 147 -6.72 6.98 17.62
N ASN A 148 -7.25 7.28 18.82
CA ASN A 148 -6.72 8.37 19.64
C ASN A 148 -5.28 8.11 20.12
N VAL A 149 -4.94 6.87 20.47
CA VAL A 149 -3.56 6.52 20.85
C VAL A 149 -2.60 6.75 19.67
N ILE A 150 -2.99 6.33 18.46
CA ILE A 150 -2.22 6.58 17.24
C ILE A 150 -2.07 8.08 16.99
N LEU A 151 -3.17 8.84 17.07
CA LEU A 151 -3.17 10.29 16.88
C LEU A 151 -2.30 11.03 17.90
N GLN A 152 -2.22 10.57 19.15
CA GLN A 152 -1.33 11.15 20.15
C GLN A 152 0.14 11.04 19.74
N VAL A 153 0.55 9.88 19.20
CA VAL A 153 1.90 9.69 18.68
C VAL A 153 2.14 10.58 17.46
N VAL A 154 1.23 10.57 16.49
CA VAL A 154 1.36 11.38 15.26
C VAL A 154 1.42 12.87 15.58
N SER A 155 0.52 13.37 16.43
CA SER A 155 0.49 14.79 16.84
C SER A 155 1.80 15.23 17.51
N LYS A 156 2.42 14.34 18.29
CA LYS A 156 3.63 14.65 19.04
C LYS A 156 4.91 14.53 18.20
N TYR A 157 4.97 13.58 17.27
CA TYR A 157 6.23 13.19 16.61
C TYR A 157 6.25 13.37 15.09
N ALA A 158 5.12 13.69 14.43
CA ALA A 158 5.13 13.89 12.98
C ALA A 158 6.01 15.08 12.56
N ASP A 159 6.07 16.15 13.36
CA ASP A 159 6.94 17.31 13.13
C ASP A 159 6.90 17.86 11.69
N GLY A 160 5.68 18.00 11.15
CA GLY A 160 5.44 18.47 9.78
C GLY A 160 5.65 17.43 8.68
N ARG A 161 6.06 16.19 9.01
CA ARG A 161 6.12 15.07 8.06
C ARG A 161 4.75 14.87 7.40
N PRO A 162 4.67 14.73 6.06
CA PRO A 162 3.44 14.34 5.40
C PRO A 162 2.95 12.98 5.89
N VAL A 163 1.67 12.89 6.26
CA VAL A 163 1.04 11.64 6.67
C VAL A 163 -0.25 11.44 5.88
N ILE A 164 -0.48 10.20 5.43
CA ILE A 164 -1.74 9.70 4.92
C ILE A 164 -2.21 8.61 5.88
N PHE A 165 -3.48 8.62 6.27
CA PHE A 165 -4.08 7.47 6.93
C PHE A 165 -4.87 6.65 5.92
N SER A 166 -4.81 5.32 6.04
CA SER A 166 -5.62 4.41 5.25
C SER A 166 -6.20 3.30 6.14
N SER A 167 -7.32 2.67 5.76
CA SER A 167 -7.83 1.48 6.46
C SER A 167 -8.78 0.67 5.60
N PHE A 168 -8.74 -0.67 5.73
CA PHE A 168 -9.78 -1.56 5.19
C PHE A 168 -11.05 -1.56 6.05
N GLN A 169 -10.96 -1.12 7.31
CA GLN A 169 -12.09 -1.10 8.22
C GLN A 169 -12.92 0.17 8.00
N PRO A 170 -14.15 0.08 7.44
CA PRO A 170 -14.87 1.26 7.00
C PRO A 170 -15.16 2.26 8.12
N ASP A 171 -15.54 1.77 9.30
CA ASP A 171 -15.86 2.61 10.45
C ASP A 171 -14.61 3.30 11.01
N ALA A 172 -13.46 2.62 10.99
CA ALA A 172 -12.19 3.22 11.43
C ALA A 172 -11.75 4.35 10.50
N ALA A 173 -11.88 4.19 9.18
CA ALA A 173 -11.57 5.24 8.21
C ALA A 173 -12.46 6.48 8.42
N GLN A 174 -13.77 6.28 8.59
CA GLN A 174 -14.70 7.38 8.85
C GLN A 174 -14.47 8.05 10.21
N LEU A 175 -14.18 7.27 11.26
CA LEU A 175 -13.86 7.81 12.58
C LEU A 175 -12.54 8.59 12.56
N MET A 176 -11.50 8.08 11.90
CA MET A 176 -10.24 8.81 11.76
C MET A 176 -10.45 10.18 11.10
N ARG A 177 -11.29 10.24 10.06
CA ARG A 177 -11.63 11.52 9.40
C ARG A 177 -12.43 12.48 10.30
N LYS A 178 -13.23 11.97 11.24
CA LYS A 178 -13.94 12.79 12.23
C LYS A 178 -13.03 13.29 13.35
N LEU A 179 -12.06 12.46 13.76
CA LEU A 179 -11.15 12.77 14.86
C LEU A 179 -10.07 13.80 14.49
N GLN A 180 -9.70 13.90 13.21
CA GLN A 180 -8.71 14.86 12.74
C GLN A 180 -9.02 15.36 11.32
N SER A 181 -8.55 16.57 11.00
CA SER A 181 -8.69 17.18 9.66
C SER A 181 -7.37 17.57 8.99
N SER A 182 -6.23 17.41 9.67
CA SER A 182 -4.90 17.82 9.22
C SER A 182 -4.31 16.90 8.14
N TYR A 183 -4.61 15.62 8.20
CA TYR A 183 -4.06 14.59 7.33
C TYR A 183 -5.17 13.96 6.48
N PRO A 184 -4.90 13.68 5.19
CA PRO A 184 -5.86 12.99 4.35
C PRO A 184 -6.11 11.56 4.85
N VAL A 185 -7.36 11.11 4.72
CA VAL A 185 -7.77 9.75 5.06
C VAL A 185 -8.29 9.05 3.81
N PHE A 186 -7.77 7.87 3.54
CA PHE A 186 -8.14 7.03 2.41
C PHE A 186 -8.83 5.75 2.88
N PHE A 187 -9.70 5.19 2.06
CA PHE A 187 -10.29 3.88 2.30
C PHE A 187 -9.60 2.82 1.44
N LEU A 188 -9.15 1.73 2.06
CA LEU A 188 -8.56 0.59 1.38
C LEU A 188 -9.66 -0.38 0.91
N THR A 189 -9.55 -0.88 -0.31
CA THR A 189 -10.53 -1.81 -0.88
C THR A 189 -9.91 -2.82 -1.84
N ASN A 190 -10.48 -4.03 -1.86
CA ASN A 190 -10.15 -5.03 -2.88
C ASN A 190 -10.99 -4.85 -4.15
N GLY A 191 -11.90 -3.86 -4.17
CA GLY A 191 -12.70 -3.49 -5.33
C GLY A 191 -13.52 -4.64 -5.92
N GLY A 192 -13.90 -5.61 -5.10
CA GLY A 192 -14.64 -6.82 -5.50
C GLY A 192 -13.79 -8.01 -5.93
N SER A 193 -12.45 -7.91 -5.87
CA SER A 193 -11.55 -9.07 -6.02
C SER A 193 -11.65 -10.05 -4.84
N GLU A 194 -12.16 -9.58 -3.70
CA GLU A 194 -12.52 -10.38 -2.53
C GLU A 194 -13.87 -9.91 -1.99
N ILE A 195 -14.66 -10.85 -1.48
CA ILE A 195 -16.01 -10.58 -0.95
C ILE A 195 -15.99 -10.74 0.57
N TYR A 196 -16.35 -9.66 1.26
CA TYR A 196 -16.44 -9.55 2.70
C TYR A 196 -17.89 -9.58 3.17
N LYS A 197 -18.08 -9.88 4.46
CA LYS A 197 -19.39 -9.76 5.12
C LYS A 197 -19.90 -8.32 5.11
N ASP A 198 -19.01 -7.36 5.29
CA ASP A 198 -19.33 -5.94 5.16
C ASP A 198 -19.38 -5.55 3.68
N VAL A 199 -20.60 -5.28 3.21
CA VAL A 199 -20.86 -4.95 1.80
C VAL A 199 -20.15 -3.68 1.34
N ARG A 200 -19.80 -2.77 2.26
CA ARG A 200 -19.12 -1.50 1.95
C ARG A 200 -17.73 -1.72 1.34
N ARG A 201 -17.16 -2.92 1.51
CA ARG A 201 -15.82 -3.30 1.01
C ARG A 201 -15.83 -4.00 -0.35
N ASN A 202 -17.00 -4.34 -0.88
CA ASN A 202 -17.11 -5.35 -1.94
C ASN A 202 -17.08 -4.79 -3.37
N SER A 203 -16.93 -3.48 -3.57
CA SER A 203 -16.76 -2.90 -4.90
C SER A 203 -16.13 -1.51 -4.85
N LEU A 204 -15.68 -1.02 -6.00
CA LEU A 204 -15.22 0.35 -6.17
C LEU A 204 -16.37 1.36 -5.97
N ASP A 205 -17.60 1.03 -6.40
CA ASP A 205 -18.78 1.87 -6.16
C ASP A 205 -19.08 2.04 -4.66
N GLU A 206 -19.04 0.96 -3.89
CA GLU A 206 -19.26 1.03 -2.45
C GLU A 206 -18.12 1.79 -1.74
N ALA A 207 -16.88 1.66 -2.21
CA ALA A 207 -15.76 2.45 -1.73
C ALA A 207 -15.95 3.96 -1.99
N ILE A 208 -16.45 4.35 -3.17
CA ILE A 208 -16.80 5.75 -3.47
C ILE A 208 -17.89 6.24 -2.52
N LYS A 209 -18.99 5.49 -2.37
CA LYS A 209 -20.09 5.86 -1.46
C LYS A 209 -19.61 6.05 -0.03
N LEU A 210 -18.76 5.15 0.47
CA LEU A 210 -18.18 5.26 1.80
C LEU A 210 -17.35 6.54 1.94
N CYS A 211 -16.48 6.81 0.97
CA CYS A 211 -15.62 7.98 0.99
C CYS A 211 -16.43 9.27 1.02
N LEU A 212 -17.45 9.37 0.16
CA LEU A 212 -18.33 10.53 0.10
C LEU A 212 -19.13 10.71 1.39
N ALA A 213 -19.69 9.63 1.95
CA ALA A 213 -20.44 9.69 3.20
C ALA A 213 -19.55 10.06 4.40
N GLY A 214 -18.29 9.62 4.39
CA GLY A 214 -17.31 9.88 5.45
C GLY A 214 -16.51 11.17 5.28
N GLY A 215 -16.64 11.86 4.15
CA GLY A 215 -15.77 12.99 3.80
C GLY A 215 -14.29 12.61 3.67
N LEU A 216 -14.00 11.37 3.25
CA LEU A 216 -12.65 10.86 3.03
C LEU A 216 -12.03 11.49 1.78
N ASN A 217 -10.70 11.47 1.72
CA ASN A 217 -9.92 12.14 0.67
C ASN A 217 -9.64 11.25 -0.54
N GLY A 218 -9.74 9.93 -0.40
CA GLY A 218 -9.49 9.03 -1.52
C GLY A 218 -9.64 7.55 -1.23
N ILE A 219 -9.31 6.76 -2.23
CA ILE A 219 -9.37 5.29 -2.22
C ILE A 219 -7.96 4.74 -2.48
N VAL A 220 -7.59 3.69 -1.77
CA VAL A 220 -6.46 2.83 -2.11
C VAL A 220 -7.02 1.49 -2.57
N SER A 221 -6.96 1.19 -3.87
CA SER A 221 -7.57 -0.01 -4.45
C SER A 221 -6.56 -1.08 -4.76
N GLU A 222 -6.94 -2.35 -4.61
CA GLU A 222 -6.20 -3.43 -5.25
C GLU A 222 -6.24 -3.20 -6.78
N VAL A 223 -5.07 -3.25 -7.41
CA VAL A 223 -4.84 -2.85 -8.80
C VAL A 223 -5.65 -3.67 -9.81
N LYS A 224 -5.93 -4.95 -9.54
CA LYS A 224 -6.74 -5.77 -10.45
C LYS A 224 -8.17 -5.26 -10.54
N ALA A 225 -8.73 -4.69 -9.48
CA ALA A 225 -10.06 -4.09 -9.55
C ALA A 225 -10.09 -2.91 -10.53
N ILE A 226 -9.02 -2.12 -10.56
CA ILE A 226 -8.86 -0.99 -11.48
C ILE A 226 -8.71 -1.49 -12.93
N PHE A 227 -7.87 -2.49 -13.18
CA PHE A 227 -7.72 -3.03 -14.54
C PHE A 227 -8.96 -3.78 -15.04
N LYS A 228 -9.72 -4.43 -14.15
CA LYS A 228 -11.02 -5.05 -14.51
C LYS A 228 -12.09 -4.01 -14.82
N ASN A 229 -12.00 -2.82 -14.22
CA ASN A 229 -12.98 -1.76 -14.42
C ASN A 229 -12.34 -0.36 -14.61
N PRO A 230 -11.63 -0.12 -15.74
CA PRO A 230 -10.90 1.13 -15.99
C PRO A 230 -11.76 2.40 -15.94
N SER A 231 -13.05 2.30 -16.29
CA SER A 231 -13.98 3.43 -16.27
C SER A 231 -14.21 3.98 -14.86
N MET A 232 -13.97 3.18 -13.81
CA MET A 232 -14.08 3.64 -12.43
C MET A 232 -13.08 4.73 -12.08
N ILE A 233 -11.91 4.77 -12.74
CA ILE A 233 -10.92 5.82 -12.49
C ILE A 233 -11.52 7.20 -12.78
N HIS A 234 -12.31 7.31 -13.86
CA HIS A 234 -13.01 8.54 -14.21
C HIS A 234 -14.01 8.92 -13.12
N GLN A 235 -14.83 7.97 -12.65
CA GLN A 235 -15.84 8.23 -11.62
C GLN A 235 -15.23 8.64 -10.28
N ILE A 236 -14.13 8.00 -9.88
CA ILE A 236 -13.38 8.36 -8.66
C ILE A 236 -12.85 9.79 -8.78
N LYS A 237 -12.28 10.14 -9.94
CA LYS A 237 -11.75 11.48 -10.21
C LYS A 237 -12.86 12.55 -10.23
N GLU A 238 -14.00 12.28 -10.87
CA GLU A 238 -15.16 13.19 -10.88
C GLU A 238 -15.75 13.39 -9.48
N SER A 239 -15.63 12.38 -8.61
CA SER A 239 -16.01 12.47 -7.20
C SER A 239 -15.00 13.27 -6.35
N ASN A 240 -13.98 13.87 -6.97
CA ASN A 240 -12.89 14.60 -6.32
C ASN A 240 -12.11 13.75 -5.29
N LEU A 241 -12.02 12.44 -5.52
CA LEU A 241 -11.28 11.51 -4.69
C LEU A 241 -9.90 11.24 -5.29
N GLY A 242 -8.88 11.15 -4.42
CA GLY A 242 -7.59 10.58 -4.80
C GLY A 242 -7.70 9.08 -5.05
N LEU A 243 -6.91 8.56 -5.99
CA LEU A 243 -6.79 7.13 -6.23
C LEU A 243 -5.33 6.72 -6.12
N LEU A 244 -5.06 5.86 -5.16
CA LEU A 244 -3.81 5.09 -5.07
C LEU A 244 -4.13 3.62 -5.32
N THR A 245 -3.12 2.83 -5.63
CA THR A 245 -3.28 1.38 -5.78
C THR A 245 -2.24 0.60 -5.00
N TYR A 246 -2.56 -0.65 -4.72
CA TYR A 246 -1.65 -1.65 -4.19
C TYR A 246 -1.88 -2.99 -4.91
N GLY A 247 -1.02 -3.98 -4.69
CA GLY A 247 -1.21 -5.35 -5.18
C GLY A 247 -0.09 -5.81 -6.09
N GLN A 248 -0.11 -7.10 -6.47
CA GLN A 248 1.04 -7.73 -7.12
C GLN A 248 1.43 -7.10 -8.46
N LEU A 249 0.45 -6.58 -9.22
CA LEU A 249 0.75 -5.91 -10.49
C LEU A 249 1.48 -4.57 -10.30
N ASN A 250 1.52 -4.00 -9.08
CA ASN A 250 2.35 -2.83 -8.82
C ASN A 250 3.84 -3.16 -8.77
N ASN A 251 4.21 -4.44 -8.77
CA ASN A 251 5.60 -4.90 -8.93
C ASN A 251 5.95 -5.20 -10.39
N VAL A 252 5.05 -4.90 -11.33
CA VAL A 252 5.31 -5.01 -12.77
C VAL A 252 5.47 -3.60 -13.33
N PRO A 253 6.68 -3.20 -13.80
CA PRO A 253 6.94 -1.83 -14.24
C PRO A 253 5.96 -1.36 -15.32
N GLU A 254 5.62 -2.27 -16.25
CA GLU A 254 4.63 -2.00 -17.26
C GLU A 254 3.27 -1.63 -16.62
N ALA A 255 2.71 -2.48 -15.76
CA ALA A 255 1.43 -2.21 -15.12
C ALA A 255 1.43 -0.86 -14.37
N VAL A 256 2.52 -0.50 -13.69
CA VAL A 256 2.66 0.81 -13.02
C VAL A 256 2.58 1.98 -14.00
N TYR A 257 3.26 1.88 -15.14
CA TYR A 257 3.21 2.92 -16.17
C TYR A 257 1.80 3.11 -16.76
N MET A 258 1.04 2.04 -16.99
CA MET A 258 -0.37 2.19 -17.42
C MET A 258 -1.23 2.87 -16.38
N GLN A 259 -1.04 2.56 -15.10
CA GLN A 259 -1.75 3.24 -14.03
C GLN A 259 -1.47 4.74 -14.05
N HIS A 260 -0.22 5.14 -14.29
CA HIS A 260 0.15 6.55 -14.49
C HIS A 260 -0.62 7.18 -15.67
N LEU A 261 -0.62 6.54 -16.86
CA LEU A 261 -1.35 7.04 -18.03
C LEU A 261 -2.86 7.14 -17.80
N MET A 262 -3.43 6.23 -17.01
CA MET A 262 -4.85 6.22 -16.68
C MET A 262 -5.22 7.26 -15.61
N GLY A 263 -4.24 7.92 -14.99
CA GLY A 263 -4.45 8.98 -14.00
C GLY A 263 -4.53 8.51 -12.54
N VAL A 264 -4.03 7.31 -12.23
CA VAL A 264 -3.78 6.89 -10.85
C VAL A 264 -2.70 7.80 -10.25
N LYS A 265 -2.93 8.33 -9.03
CA LYS A 265 -2.06 9.36 -8.42
C LYS A 265 -0.82 8.80 -7.75
N GLY A 266 -0.81 7.51 -7.41
CA GLY A 266 0.34 6.85 -6.80
C GLY A 266 0.12 5.34 -6.68
N VAL A 267 1.22 4.61 -6.57
CA VAL A 267 1.25 3.15 -6.47
C VAL A 267 2.06 2.75 -5.24
N ILE A 268 1.57 1.76 -4.50
CA ILE A 268 2.31 1.11 -3.42
C ILE A 268 2.98 -0.12 -4.02
N VAL A 269 4.30 -0.24 -3.82
CA VAL A 269 5.16 -1.23 -4.49
C VAL A 269 6.05 -1.93 -3.47
N ASP A 270 6.36 -3.21 -3.71
CA ASP A 270 7.32 -3.96 -2.91
C ASP A 270 8.74 -3.84 -3.50
N LEU A 271 8.85 -3.83 -4.83
CA LEU A 271 10.12 -3.73 -5.57
C LEU A 271 10.52 -2.28 -5.84
N VAL A 272 10.77 -1.51 -4.76
CA VAL A 272 11.02 -0.06 -4.81
C VAL A 272 12.08 0.35 -5.83
N GLN A 273 13.27 -0.28 -5.78
CA GLN A 273 14.36 0.05 -6.69
C GLN A 273 13.96 -0.12 -8.16
N GLU A 274 13.50 -1.32 -8.52
CA GLU A 274 13.19 -1.67 -9.92
C GLU A 274 12.08 -0.79 -10.48
N ILE A 275 11.01 -0.58 -9.73
CA ILE A 275 9.89 0.23 -10.19
C ILE A 275 10.30 1.69 -10.34
N THR A 276 11.02 2.25 -9.38
CA THR A 276 11.42 3.66 -9.45
C THR A 276 12.39 3.96 -10.59
N GLU A 277 13.34 3.06 -10.86
CA GLU A 277 14.28 3.18 -11.99
C GLU A 277 13.51 3.17 -13.32
N VAL A 278 12.62 2.19 -13.54
CA VAL A 278 11.90 2.03 -14.81
C VAL A 278 10.85 3.13 -15.02
N VAL A 279 10.10 3.51 -13.98
CA VAL A 279 9.09 4.57 -14.10
C VAL A 279 9.74 5.93 -14.41
N ARG A 280 10.93 6.21 -13.86
CA ARG A 280 11.69 7.41 -14.21
C ARG A 280 12.04 7.46 -15.69
N GLU A 281 12.54 6.36 -16.25
CA GLU A 281 12.84 6.28 -17.68
C GLU A 281 11.59 6.54 -18.52
N PHE A 282 10.47 5.93 -18.15
CA PHE A 282 9.22 6.10 -18.91
C PHE A 282 8.69 7.53 -18.89
N ILE A 283 8.69 8.20 -17.72
CA ILE A 283 8.25 9.58 -17.58
C ILE A 283 9.20 10.53 -18.34
N SER A 284 10.50 10.30 -18.30
CA SER A 284 11.48 11.13 -19.02
C SER A 284 11.26 11.09 -20.54
N LEU A 285 10.98 9.92 -21.10
CA LEU A 285 10.76 9.72 -22.53
C LEU A 285 9.43 10.35 -23.01
N ASP A 286 8.38 10.33 -22.19
CA ASP A 286 7.10 10.98 -22.51
C ASP A 286 7.22 12.51 -22.58
N GLN A 287 8.04 13.09 -21.72
CA GLN A 287 8.31 14.53 -21.76
C GLN A 287 9.08 14.91 -23.03
N GLU A 288 9.96 14.04 -23.53
CA GLU A 288 10.70 14.24 -24.78
C GLU A 288 9.83 14.05 -26.03
N GLU A 289 8.98 13.03 -26.08
CA GLU A 289 8.09 12.77 -27.22
C GLU A 289 6.93 13.78 -27.30
N GLY A 290 6.34 14.16 -26.16
CA GLY A 290 5.34 15.24 -26.10
C GLY A 290 5.91 16.61 -26.48
N GLY A 291 7.22 16.82 -26.26
CA GLY A 291 7.95 18.00 -26.72
C GLY A 291 8.24 18.02 -28.23
N LYS A 292 8.36 16.85 -28.87
CA LYS A 292 8.53 16.71 -30.33
C LYS A 292 7.20 16.86 -31.07
N MET A 293 6.11 16.25 -30.59
CA MET A 293 4.77 16.44 -31.19
C MET A 293 4.30 17.90 -31.16
N ARG A 294 4.64 18.67 -30.11
CA ARG A 294 4.31 20.10 -30.04
C ARG A 294 5.08 21.00 -31.02
N ARG A 295 6.07 20.48 -31.75
CA ARG A 295 6.89 21.26 -32.71
C ARG A 295 6.54 21.00 -34.18
N GLU A 296 5.62 20.09 -34.50
CA GLU A 296 5.35 19.68 -35.89
C GLU A 296 3.96 20.09 -36.44
N GLU A 297 3.16 20.90 -35.74
CA GLU A 297 1.88 21.40 -36.27
C GLU A 297 1.87 22.91 -36.55
N GLU A 298 2.45 23.29 -37.70
CA GLU A 298 1.94 24.28 -38.68
C GLU A 298 2.62 23.94 -40.03
N PRO A 299 1.90 23.78 -41.16
CA PRO A 299 1.10 24.87 -41.73
C PRO A 299 -0.26 24.49 -42.37
N ASP A 300 -1.00 25.55 -42.69
CA ASP A 300 -2.25 25.72 -43.44
C ASP A 300 -2.64 24.66 -44.49
N GLY A 301 -3.95 24.35 -44.52
CA GLY A 301 -4.62 23.80 -45.71
C GLY A 301 -5.99 23.18 -45.41
N GLU A 302 -7.07 23.87 -45.78
CA GLU A 302 -8.44 23.36 -45.79
C GLU A 302 -8.57 22.11 -46.68
N GLU A 303 -9.09 21.00 -46.12
CA GLU A 303 -9.87 20.03 -46.91
C GLU A 303 -10.80 19.19 -46.03
N VAL A 304 -12.11 19.30 -46.30
CA VAL A 304 -13.19 18.54 -45.68
C VAL A 304 -13.05 17.05 -46.01
N LYS A 305 -12.87 16.18 -45.02
CA LYS A 305 -12.99 14.71 -45.18
C LYS A 305 -13.81 14.04 -44.08
N THR A 306 -14.63 13.12 -44.56
CA THR A 306 -15.59 12.23 -43.92
C THR A 306 -15.08 11.53 -42.66
N LYS A 307 -15.91 11.49 -41.60
CA LYS A 307 -15.70 10.72 -40.36
C LYS A 307 -15.73 9.21 -40.61
N THR A 308 -14.61 8.64 -41.05
CA THR A 308 -14.27 7.25 -40.76
C THR A 308 -13.77 7.19 -39.32
N ALA A 309 -14.33 6.32 -38.49
CA ALA A 309 -13.81 6.05 -37.14
C ALA A 309 -12.33 5.64 -37.26
N GLU A 310 -11.43 6.54 -36.90
CA GLU A 310 -10.00 6.25 -36.92
C GLU A 310 -9.73 5.10 -35.94
N ARG A 311 -9.05 4.06 -36.43
CA ARG A 311 -8.50 3.04 -35.54
C ARG A 311 -7.60 3.75 -34.53
N PRO A 312 -7.70 3.48 -33.23
CA PRO A 312 -6.79 4.06 -32.26
C PRO A 312 -5.35 3.76 -32.69
N ARG A 313 -4.57 4.81 -32.92
CA ARG A 313 -3.15 4.69 -33.30
C ARG A 313 -2.34 4.53 -32.03
N PHE A 314 -2.18 3.29 -31.61
CA PHE A 314 -1.20 2.96 -30.59
C PHE A 314 0.21 3.07 -31.18
N THR A 315 1.11 3.74 -30.47
CA THR A 315 2.54 3.72 -30.76
C THR A 315 3.04 2.27 -30.72
N ARG A 316 4.13 1.96 -31.43
CA ARG A 316 4.77 0.62 -31.34
C ARG A 316 5.11 0.23 -29.91
N ARG A 317 5.37 1.24 -29.07
CA ARG A 317 5.68 1.10 -27.65
C ARG A 317 4.46 0.68 -26.84
N GLU A 318 3.32 1.37 -27.01
CA GLU A 318 2.05 0.98 -26.38
C GLU A 318 1.61 -0.44 -26.80
N ILE A 319 1.86 -0.82 -28.05
CA ILE A 319 1.58 -2.20 -28.52
C ILE A 319 2.53 -3.21 -27.86
N ALA A 320 3.85 -2.95 -27.84
CA ALA A 320 4.82 -3.82 -27.19
C ALA A 320 4.54 -3.95 -25.68
N PHE A 321 4.13 -2.85 -25.06
CA PHE A 321 3.67 -2.78 -23.69
C PHE A 321 2.46 -3.69 -23.44
N LEU A 322 1.40 -3.53 -24.26
CA LEU A 322 0.18 -4.32 -24.10
C LEU A 322 0.49 -5.81 -24.23
N LEU A 323 1.38 -6.18 -25.15
CA LEU A 323 1.82 -7.56 -25.33
C LEU A 323 2.55 -8.13 -24.11
N LYS A 324 3.30 -7.30 -23.36
CA LYS A 324 3.95 -7.72 -22.10
C LYS A 324 3.00 -7.77 -20.91
N LEU A 325 1.99 -6.89 -20.87
CA LEU A 325 1.02 -6.83 -19.77
C LEU A 325 -0.04 -7.94 -19.86
N ILE A 326 -0.44 -8.35 -21.07
CA ILE A 326 -1.49 -9.36 -21.29
C ILE A 326 -1.25 -10.66 -20.50
N PRO A 327 -0.05 -11.28 -20.51
CA PRO A 327 0.23 -12.47 -19.69
C PRO A 327 -0.04 -12.26 -18.20
N GLU A 328 0.35 -11.11 -17.63
CA GLU A 328 0.19 -10.78 -16.21
C GLU A 328 -1.28 -10.60 -15.81
N LEU A 329 -2.11 -10.11 -16.73
CA LEU A 329 -3.55 -9.99 -16.53
C LEU A 329 -4.29 -11.33 -16.63
N VAL A 330 -3.72 -12.31 -17.33
CA VAL A 330 -4.36 -13.61 -17.62
C VAL A 330 -3.93 -14.71 -16.63
N GLN A 331 -2.75 -14.61 -16.02
CA GLN A 331 -2.22 -15.67 -15.14
C GLN A 331 -2.76 -15.67 -13.70
N HIS A 332 -3.56 -14.69 -13.25
CA HIS A 332 -3.93 -14.57 -11.82
C HIS A 332 -5.35 -14.11 -11.50
#